data_AF-A0A242MYJ2-F1
#
_entry.id   AF-A0A242MYJ2-F1
#
_cell.length_a   1.000
_cell.length_b   1.000
_cell.length_c   1.000
_cell.angle_alpha   90.00
_cell.angle_beta   90.00
_cell.angle_gamma   90.00
#
_symmetry.space_group_name_H-M   'P 1'
#
loop_
_entity.id
_entity.type
_entity.pdbx_description
1 polymer ?
#
loop_
_entity_poly.entity_id
_entity_poly.type
_entity_poly.pdbx_seq_one_letter_code
_entity_poly.pdbx_strand_id
1 'polypeptide(L)'
;MRAFWQDGWRDPEKTAERIDFERCFRVEASLATLGAMPVLVITSDSFLMLPFIPSAIKGKMQEQWRTLQNDFLSLSSRSSQIIAHGAGHFVQRDDPDLIGDCVLSLIRTHTF
;
A
#
# COMPACT_ATOMS: atom_id res chain seq x y z
N MET A 1 -10.26 9.86 -17.46
CA MET A 1 -10.15 8.91 -16.33
C MET A 1 -10.96 7.63 -16.50
N ARG A 2 -12.25 7.66 -16.90
CA ARG A 2 -13.04 6.42 -17.10
C ARG A 2 -12.42 5.42 -18.09
N ALA A 3 -11.99 5.88 -19.27
CA ALA A 3 -11.37 5.00 -20.28
C ALA A 3 -10.05 4.35 -19.82
N PHE A 4 -9.29 5.04 -18.97
CA PHE A 4 -8.09 4.49 -18.35
C PHE A 4 -8.42 3.27 -17.49
N TRP A 5 -9.42 3.39 -16.61
CA TRP A 5 -9.86 2.31 -15.72
C TRP A 5 -10.65 1.20 -16.42
N GLN A 6 -11.13 1.42 -17.64
CA GLN A 6 -11.77 0.37 -18.45
C GLN A 6 -10.72 -0.54 -19.08
N ASP A 7 -9.81 0.03 -19.89
CA ASP A 7 -8.83 -0.75 -20.66
C ASP A 7 -7.44 -0.11 -20.73
N GLY A 8 -7.32 1.21 -20.56
CA GLY A 8 -6.04 1.92 -20.71
C GLY A 8 -4.95 1.48 -19.73
N TRP A 9 -5.32 1.00 -18.53
CA TRP A 9 -4.36 0.52 -17.53
C TRP A 9 -3.65 -0.78 -17.94
N ARG A 10 -4.19 -1.55 -18.91
CA ARG A 10 -3.59 -2.80 -19.40
C ARG A 10 -2.47 -2.57 -20.42
N ASP A 11 -2.37 -1.38 -20.98
CA ASP A 11 -1.34 -1.00 -21.93
C ASP A 11 -0.28 -0.14 -21.22
N PRO A 12 0.93 -0.65 -20.99
CA PRO A 12 1.98 0.08 -20.25
C PRO A 12 2.28 1.44 -20.87
N GLU A 13 2.24 1.57 -22.21
CA GLU A 13 2.51 2.84 -22.91
C GLU A 13 1.44 3.90 -22.69
N LYS A 14 0.27 3.51 -22.17
CA LYS A 14 -0.82 4.42 -21.81
C LYS A 14 -0.85 4.79 -20.33
N THR A 15 0.08 4.26 -19.53
CA THR A 15 0.27 4.65 -18.13
C THR A 15 1.33 5.75 -18.03
N ALA A 16 1.16 6.71 -17.11
CA ALA A 16 2.06 7.86 -16.99
C ALA A 16 3.51 7.46 -16.65
N GLU A 17 3.68 6.37 -15.90
CA GLU A 17 4.97 5.86 -15.44
C GLU A 17 5.46 4.62 -16.21
N ARG A 18 4.75 4.23 -17.29
CA ARG A 18 5.02 3.00 -18.06
C ARG A 18 5.03 1.73 -17.22
N ILE A 19 4.18 1.68 -16.20
CA ILE A 19 4.00 0.50 -15.35
C ILE A 19 3.16 -0.54 -16.11
N ASP A 20 3.71 -1.74 -16.25
CA ASP A 20 2.99 -2.91 -16.75
C ASP A 20 2.21 -3.57 -15.61
N PHE A 21 1.00 -3.07 -15.36
CA PHE A 21 0.13 -3.54 -14.29
C PHE A 21 -0.24 -5.02 -14.44
N GLU A 22 -0.47 -5.52 -15.66
CA GLU A 22 -0.78 -6.93 -15.85
C GLU A 22 0.38 -7.83 -15.44
N ARG A 23 1.60 -7.45 -15.80
CA ARG A 23 2.80 -8.16 -15.35
C ARG A 23 2.96 -8.05 -13.83
N CYS A 24 2.74 -6.88 -13.24
CA CYS A 24 2.78 -6.72 -11.78
C CYS A 24 1.81 -7.67 -11.07
N PHE A 25 0.56 -7.75 -11.52
CA PHE A 25 -0.44 -8.64 -10.93
C PHE A 25 -0.09 -10.12 -11.12
N ARG A 26 0.48 -10.51 -12.26
CA ARG A 26 0.95 -11.88 -12.47
C ARG A 26 2.13 -12.25 -11.55
N VAL A 27 3.06 -11.32 -11.33
CA VAL A 27 4.21 -11.55 -10.44
C VAL A 27 3.75 -11.63 -8.99
N GLU A 28 2.86 -10.74 -8.56
CA GLU A 28 2.26 -10.74 -7.22
C GLU A 28 1.59 -12.10 -6.93
N ALA A 29 0.77 -12.61 -7.85
CA ALA A 29 0.13 -13.92 -7.71
C ALA A 29 1.12 -15.11 -7.58
N SER A 30 2.39 -14.93 -7.98
CA SER A 30 3.42 -15.96 -7.87
C SER A 30 4.30 -15.81 -6.62
N LEU A 31 4.22 -14.68 -5.92
CA LEU A 31 5.04 -14.39 -4.74
C LEU A 31 4.42 -15.04 -3.49
N ALA A 32 4.94 -16.19 -3.09
CA ALA A 32 4.45 -16.87 -1.88
C ALA A 32 5.02 -16.27 -0.58
N THR A 33 6.27 -15.81 -0.57
CA THR A 33 6.94 -15.30 0.63
C THR A 33 8.18 -14.46 0.30
N LEU A 34 8.48 -13.50 1.18
CA LEU A 34 9.71 -12.72 1.32
C LEU A 34 10.68 -13.33 2.36
N GLY A 35 10.35 -14.51 2.89
CA GLY A 35 11.16 -15.23 3.87
C GLY A 35 11.27 -14.49 5.20
N ALA A 36 12.50 -14.19 5.61
CA ALA A 36 12.81 -13.45 6.84
C ALA A 36 13.32 -12.03 6.55
N MET A 37 13.05 -11.48 5.37
CA MET A 37 13.35 -10.08 5.07
C MET A 37 12.52 -9.18 6.00
N PRO A 38 13.12 -8.23 6.73
CA PRO A 38 12.34 -7.28 7.51
C PRO A 38 11.39 -6.47 6.64
N VAL A 39 10.12 -6.41 7.04
CA VAL A 39 9.08 -5.65 6.32
C VAL A 39 8.30 -4.84 7.33
N LEU A 40 8.17 -3.53 7.09
CA LEU A 40 7.31 -2.65 7.88
C LEU A 40 6.22 -2.11 6.97
N VAL A 41 4.97 -2.39 7.30
CA VAL A 41 3.79 -1.92 6.56
C VAL A 41 3.21 -0.70 7.27
N ILE A 42 3.22 0.45 6.60
CA ILE A 42 2.63 1.69 7.13
C ILE A 42 1.22 1.84 6.54
N THR A 43 0.20 1.77 7.39
CA THR A 43 -1.20 1.72 6.97
C THR A 43 -1.96 2.96 7.42
N SER A 44 -2.56 3.69 6.48
CA SER A 44 -3.53 4.74 6.80
C SER A 44 -4.83 4.16 7.38
N ASP A 45 -5.34 4.75 8.46
CA ASP A 45 -6.65 4.44 9.02
C ASP A 45 -7.81 5.27 8.44
N SER A 46 -7.49 6.14 7.48
CA SER A 46 -8.42 7.11 6.88
C SER A 46 -8.25 7.26 5.35
N PHE A 47 -7.79 6.18 4.68
CA PHE A 47 -7.19 6.22 3.33
C PHE A 47 -8.10 6.81 2.22
N LEU A 48 -9.43 6.69 2.37
CA LEU A 48 -10.44 7.21 1.44
C LEU A 48 -11.37 8.23 2.10
N MET A 49 -10.87 9.05 3.02
CA MET A 49 -11.58 10.27 3.45
C MET A 49 -11.60 11.36 2.36
N LEU A 50 -11.94 10.98 1.14
CA LEU A 50 -12.11 11.87 0.00
C LEU A 50 -13.58 12.33 -0.06
N PRO A 51 -13.84 13.61 -0.39
CA PRO A 51 -15.18 14.19 -0.36
C PRO A 51 -16.14 13.58 -1.39
N PHE A 52 -15.62 12.97 -2.46
CA PHE A 52 -16.40 12.41 -3.56
C PHE A 52 -16.77 10.92 -3.38
N ILE A 53 -16.32 10.27 -2.31
CA ILE A 53 -16.70 8.89 -2.00
C ILE A 53 -17.99 8.91 -1.15
N PRO A 54 -19.08 8.22 -1.56
CA PRO A 54 -20.30 8.15 -0.78
C PRO A 54 -20.05 7.61 0.63
N SER A 55 -20.61 8.26 1.66
CA SER A 55 -20.45 7.86 3.07
C SER A 55 -20.83 6.40 3.32
N ALA A 56 -21.85 5.90 2.62
CA ALA A 56 -22.34 4.53 2.73
C ALA A 56 -21.30 3.44 2.41
N ILE A 57 -20.26 3.74 1.61
CA ILE A 57 -19.22 2.78 1.25
C ILE A 57 -17.88 3.01 1.96
N LYS A 58 -17.68 4.17 2.60
CA LYS A 58 -16.40 4.54 3.23
C LYS A 58 -15.92 3.49 4.23
N GLY A 59 -16.80 3.02 5.12
CA GLY A 59 -16.46 1.99 6.11
C GLY A 59 -16.01 0.68 5.48
N LYS A 60 -16.76 0.18 4.47
CA LYS A 60 -16.41 -1.04 3.74
C LYS A 60 -15.09 -0.90 3.00
N MET A 61 -14.84 0.23 2.36
CA MET A 61 -13.58 0.48 1.67
C MET A 61 -12.41 0.54 2.67
N GLN A 62 -12.59 1.17 3.83
CA GLN A 62 -11.57 1.25 4.87
C GLN A 62 -11.23 -0.12 5.45
N GLU A 63 -12.24 -0.98 5.62
CA GLU A 63 -12.07 -2.37 6.02
C GLU A 63 -11.29 -3.15 4.97
N GLN A 64 -11.69 -3.08 3.69
CA GLN A 64 -10.97 -3.74 2.60
C GLN A 64 -9.52 -3.25 2.47
N TRP A 65 -9.28 -1.95 2.64
CA TRP A 65 -7.93 -1.40 2.69
C TRP A 65 -7.11 -2.03 3.81
N ARG A 66 -7.66 -2.12 5.02
CA ARG A 66 -6.96 -2.77 6.15
C ARG A 66 -6.67 -4.24 5.86
N THR A 67 -7.62 -4.97 5.28
CA THR A 67 -7.40 -6.37 4.86
C THR A 67 -6.22 -6.48 3.89
N LEU A 68 -6.23 -5.70 2.81
CA LEU A 68 -5.15 -5.70 1.82
C LEU A 68 -3.80 -5.34 2.42
N GLN A 69 -3.74 -4.37 3.35
CA GLN A 69 -2.49 -4.03 4.03
C GLN A 69 -2.03 -5.14 4.98
N ASN A 70 -2.96 -5.83 5.63
CA ASN A 70 -2.63 -6.96 6.51
C ASN A 70 -2.11 -8.17 5.73
N ASP A 71 -2.54 -8.38 4.48
CA ASP A 71 -2.05 -9.47 3.64
C ASP A 71 -0.53 -9.36 3.42
N PHE A 72 0.03 -8.15 3.35
CA PHE A 72 1.48 -7.96 3.26
C PHE A 72 2.24 -8.45 4.50
N LEU A 73 1.59 -8.51 5.67
CA LEU A 73 2.22 -9.04 6.88
C LEU A 73 2.45 -10.55 6.77
N SER A 74 1.68 -11.26 5.94
CA SER A 74 1.87 -12.70 5.72
C SER A 74 3.11 -13.01 4.87
N LEU A 75 3.62 -12.03 4.11
CA LEU A 75 4.73 -12.28 3.18
C LEU A 75 6.05 -12.53 3.91
N SER A 76 6.26 -12.01 5.11
CA SER A 76 7.53 -12.18 5.86
C SER A 76 7.29 -12.65 7.28
N SER A 77 8.14 -13.55 7.78
CA SER A 77 8.17 -13.94 9.19
C SER A 77 8.66 -12.82 10.13
N ARG A 78 9.19 -11.73 9.57
CA ARG A 78 9.68 -10.55 10.28
C ARG A 78 8.95 -9.29 9.81
N SER A 79 7.66 -9.43 9.49
CA SER A 79 6.80 -8.31 9.18
C SER A 79 6.28 -7.63 10.45
N SER A 80 6.02 -6.33 10.36
CA SER A 80 5.30 -5.56 11.38
C SER A 80 4.48 -4.46 10.73
N GLN A 81 3.54 -3.87 11.48
CA GLN A 81 2.64 -2.83 10.98
C GLN A 81 2.65 -1.62 11.91
N ILE A 82 2.54 -0.44 11.31
CA ILE A 82 2.24 0.82 12.01
C ILE A 82 1.02 1.46 11.36
N ILE A 83 0.12 2.00 12.20
CA ILE A 83 -1.05 2.74 11.75
C ILE A 83 -0.73 4.23 11.75
N ALA A 84 -0.84 4.87 10.58
CA ALA A 84 -0.70 6.31 10.41
C ALA A 84 -2.05 6.98 10.66
N HIS A 85 -2.27 7.41 11.91
CA HIS A 85 -3.54 7.97 12.34
C HIS A 85 -3.81 9.33 11.70
N GLY A 86 -4.98 9.47 11.05
CA GLY A 86 -5.40 10.72 10.42
C GLY A 86 -4.69 11.05 9.10
N ALA A 87 -3.68 10.27 8.71
CA ALA A 87 -3.07 10.34 7.38
C ALA A 87 -4.04 9.73 6.35
N GLY A 88 -4.17 10.36 5.19
CA GLY A 88 -5.01 9.89 4.10
C GLY A 88 -4.30 8.89 3.19
N HIS A 89 -4.62 8.93 1.89
CA HIS A 89 -4.03 8.02 0.91
C HIS A 89 -2.50 8.16 0.78
N PHE A 90 -1.96 9.36 0.99
CA PHE A 90 -0.55 9.67 0.83
C PHE A 90 0.10 9.92 2.19
N VAL A 91 0.34 8.85 2.95
CA VAL A 91 0.94 8.93 4.29
C VAL A 91 2.26 9.71 4.28
N GLN A 92 3.10 9.53 3.26
CA GLN A 92 4.38 10.24 3.15
C GLN A 92 4.26 11.76 2.98
N ARG A 93 3.09 12.24 2.53
CA ARG A 93 2.82 13.67 2.42
C ARG A 93 2.17 14.19 3.70
N ASP A 94 1.28 13.39 4.28
CA ASP A 94 0.46 13.80 5.42
C ASP A 94 1.22 13.65 6.76
N ASP A 95 2.15 12.71 6.86
CA ASP A 95 3.02 12.44 8.01
C ASP A 95 4.45 12.01 7.57
N PRO A 96 5.27 12.95 7.08
CA PRO A 96 6.62 12.65 6.61
C PRO A 96 7.58 12.22 7.73
N ASP A 97 7.37 12.70 8.95
CA ASP A 97 8.21 12.37 10.10
C ASP A 97 8.03 10.89 10.49
N LEU A 98 6.79 10.38 10.49
CA LEU A 98 6.52 8.96 10.67
C LEU A 98 7.26 8.08 9.67
N ILE A 99 7.31 8.49 8.39
CA ILE A 99 8.08 7.75 7.38
C ILE A 99 9.56 7.70 7.75
N GLY A 100 10.14 8.85 8.12
CA GLY A 100 11.54 8.94 8.54
C GLY A 100 11.85 8.02 9.72
N ASP A 101 11.00 8.06 10.75
CA ASP A 101 11.14 7.23 11.95
C ASP A 101 11.03 5.74 11.63
N CYS A 102 10.09 5.36 10.76
CA CYS A 102 9.92 3.98 10.30
C CYS A 102 11.18 3.45 9.58
N VAL A 103 11.74 4.26 8.67
CA VAL A 103 12.97 3.91 7.93
C VAL A 103 14.16 3.78 8.88
N LEU A 104 14.35 4.76 9.78
CA LEU A 104 15.42 4.71 10.77
C LEU A 104 15.29 3.53 11.72
N SER A 105 14.06 3.20 12.14
CA SER A 105 13.77 2.04 12.99
C SER A 105 14.16 0.72 12.30
N LEU A 106 13.81 0.54 11.03
CA LEU A 106 14.19 -0.64 10.26
C LEU A 106 15.71 -0.80 10.15
N ILE A 107 16.43 0.28 9.83
CA ILE A 107 17.89 0.27 9.67
C ILE A 107 18.59 -0.02 11.00
N ARG A 108 18.11 0.56 12.11
CA ARG A 108 18.72 0.37 13.44
C ARG A 108 18.46 -1.02 14.01
N THR A 109 17.29 -1.59 13.75
CA THR A 109 16.86 -2.88 14.34
C THR A 109 17.39 -4.07 13.54
N HIS A 110 17.78 -3.87 12.29
CA HIS A 110 18.21 -4.93 11.40
C HIS A 110 19.56 -4.60 10.78
N THR A 111 20.61 -5.23 11.31
CA THR A 111 21.93 -5.24 10.68
C THR A 111 21.85 -6.12 9.43
N PHE A 112 22.21 -5.57 8.27
CA PHE A 112 22.25 -6.27 6.99
C PHE A 112 23.59 -7.02 6.80
#